data_AF-A0A9X0FXY3-F1
#
_entry.id   AF-A0A9X0FXY3-F1
#
_cell.length_a   1.000
_cell.length_b   1.000
_cell.length_c   1.000
_cell.angle_alpha   90.00
_cell.angle_beta   90.00
_cell.angle_gamma   90.00
#
_symmetry.space_group_name_H-M   'P 1'
#
loop_
_entity.id
_entity.type
_entity.pdbx_description
1 polymer ?
#
loop_
_entity_poly.entity_id
_entity_poly.type
_entity_poly.pdbx_seq_one_letter_code
_entity_poly.pdbx_strand_id
1 'polypeptide(L)' 'LENNQSNINNTINIHSTKKDIYDYLGENYYRRNDDQGYEILGYKDSKHDIKIEFFCLDRNVERIIISKLGE' A
#
# COMPACT_ATOMS: atom_id res chain seq x y z
N LEU A 1 -13.34 -0.23 10.56
CA LEU A 1 -11.90 -0.60 10.45
C LEU A 1 -11.75 -1.99 9.83
N GLU A 2 -12.47 -3.02 10.28
CA GLU A 2 -12.36 -4.40 9.73
C GLU A 2 -12.68 -4.53 8.22
N ASN A 3 -13.69 -3.83 7.71
CA ASN A 3 -14.12 -4.02 6.31
C ASN A 3 -13.11 -3.57 5.23
N ASN A 4 -12.27 -2.56 5.51
CA ASN A 4 -11.28 -2.08 4.53
C ASN A 4 -10.03 -2.97 4.50
N GLN A 5 -9.60 -3.50 5.66
CA GLN A 5 -8.48 -4.44 5.73
C GLN A 5 -8.80 -5.75 5.01
N SER A 6 -10.00 -6.31 5.19
CA SER A 6 -10.42 -7.53 4.50
C SER A 6 -10.52 -7.37 2.99
N ASN A 7 -11.01 -6.23 2.50
CA ASN A 7 -11.16 -6.02 1.05
C ASN A 7 -9.82 -5.82 0.34
N ILE A 8 -8.87 -5.10 0.95
CA ILE A 8 -7.52 -4.97 0.38
C ILE A 8 -6.84 -6.33 0.33
N ASN A 9 -6.86 -7.10 1.43
CA ASN A 9 -6.21 -8.42 1.49
C ASN A 9 -6.75 -9.42 0.44
N ASN A 10 -7.99 -9.26 -0.02
CA ASN A 10 -8.57 -10.11 -1.05
C ASN A 10 -8.19 -9.69 -2.48
N THR A 11 -7.70 -8.47 -2.71
CA THR A 11 -7.38 -7.96 -4.06
C THR A 11 -5.90 -7.64 -4.24
N ILE A 12 -5.25 -7.04 -3.25
CA ILE A 12 -3.80 -6.79 -3.23
C ILE A 12 -3.19 -7.51 -2.03
N ASN A 13 -2.25 -8.41 -2.28
CA ASN A 13 -1.56 -9.19 -1.25
C ASN A 13 -0.05 -9.28 -1.55
N ILE A 14 0.69 -10.04 -0.75
CA ILE A 14 2.16 -10.17 -0.86
C ILE A 14 2.64 -10.89 -2.13
N HIS A 15 1.74 -11.38 -2.97
CA HIS A 15 2.07 -11.93 -4.29
C HIS A 15 1.74 -10.95 -5.42
N SER A 16 1.15 -9.80 -5.09
CA SER A 16 0.84 -8.75 -6.06
C SER A 16 2.11 -8.03 -6.51
N THR A 17 2.02 -7.47 -7.71
CA THR A 17 3.03 -6.59 -8.29
C THR A 17 2.66 -5.13 -8.09
N LYS A 18 3.62 -4.23 -8.36
CA LYS A 18 3.33 -2.78 -8.46
C LYS A 18 2.24 -2.47 -9.49
N LYS A 19 2.17 -3.23 -10.59
CA LYS A 19 1.15 -3.03 -11.62
C LYS A 19 -0.25 -3.31 -11.07
N ASP A 20 -0.41 -4.39 -10.30
CA ASP A 20 -1.70 -4.75 -9.72
C ASP A 20 -2.20 -3.66 -8.74
N ILE A 21 -1.28 -3.05 -7.99
CA ILE A 21 -1.57 -1.90 -7.13
C ILE A 21 -2.12 -0.73 -7.95
N TYR A 22 -1.43 -0.34 -9.03
CA TYR A 22 -1.84 0.78 -9.87
C TYR A 22 -3.17 0.51 -10.58
N ASP A 23 -3.39 -0.70 -11.08
CA ASP A 23 -4.63 -1.09 -11.74
C ASP A 23 -5.83 -1.00 -10.79
N TYR A 24 -5.65 -1.29 -9.50
CA TYR A 24 -6.73 -1.31 -8.50
C TYR A 24 -6.95 0.04 -7.80
N LEU A 25 -5.89 0.70 -7.35
CA LEU A 25 -5.97 1.94 -6.54
C LEU A 25 -5.72 3.21 -7.36
N GLY A 26 -5.26 3.08 -8.60
CA GLY A 26 -4.84 4.19 -9.45
C GLY A 26 -3.44 4.73 -9.09
N GLU A 27 -3.05 5.79 -9.79
CA GLU A 27 -1.70 6.37 -9.70
C GLU A 27 -1.61 7.57 -8.73
N ASN A 28 -2.65 7.84 -7.94
CA ASN A 28 -2.63 8.91 -6.94
C ASN A 28 -2.04 8.40 -5.60
N TYR A 29 -0.73 8.19 -5.59
CA TYR A 29 0.02 7.74 -4.43
C TYR A 29 1.22 8.66 -4.17
N TYR A 30 1.73 8.64 -2.94
CA TYR A 30 3.07 9.14 -2.66
C TYR A 30 4.08 8.02 -2.74
N ARG A 31 5.30 8.37 -3.15
CA ARG A 31 6.42 7.44 -3.27
C ARG A 31 7.55 7.86 -2.34
N ARG A 32 8.14 6.90 -1.64
CA ARG A 32 9.41 7.09 -0.91
C ARG A 32 10.27 5.84 -1.01
N ASN A 33 11.57 5.98 -0.82
CA ASN A 33 12.47 4.84 -0.63
C ASN A 33 12.90 4.81 0.84
N ASP A 34 13.08 3.63 1.41
CA ASP A 34 13.71 3.49 2.72
C ASP A 34 15.19 3.07 2.61
N ASP A 35 15.91 3.14 3.73
CA ASP A 35 17.33 2.81 3.81
C ASP A 35 17.63 1.32 3.67
N GLN A 36 16.59 0.47 3.61
CA GLN A 36 16.70 -0.98 3.39
C GLN A 36 16.51 -1.35 1.92
N GLY A 37 16.29 -0.36 1.05
CA GLY A 37 16.12 -0.56 -0.39
C GLY A 37 14.68 -0.82 -0.83
N TYR A 38 13.70 -0.69 0.07
CA TYR A 38 12.30 -0.78 -0.33
C TYR A 38 11.85 0.49 -1.03
N GLU A 39 11.16 0.30 -2.14
CA GLU A 39 10.27 1.31 -2.71
C GLU A 39 8.92 1.22 -2.03
N ILE A 40 8.43 2.33 -1.50
CA ILE A 40 7.19 2.38 -0.72
C ILE A 40 6.16 3.21 -1.48
N LEU A 41 5.04 2.57 -1.81
CA LEU A 41 3.89 3.16 -2.48
C LEU A 41 2.80 3.40 -1.45
N GLY A 42 2.46 4.66 -1.21
CA GLY A 42 1.57 5.06 -0.14
C GLY A 42 0.28 5.71 -0.62
N TYR A 43 -0.85 5.18 -0.17
CA TYR A 43 -2.19 5.68 -0.46
C TYR A 43 -2.80 6.23 0.81
N LYS A 44 -3.34 7.45 0.74
CA LYS A 44 -4.02 8.09 1.87
C LYS A 44 -5.52 8.08 1.63
N ASP A 45 -6.25 7.60 2.63
CA ASP A 45 -7.69 7.73 2.69
C ASP A 45 -8.04 8.69 3.83
N SER A 46 -8.03 9.98 3.50
CA SER A 46 -8.32 11.05 4.46
C SER A 46 -9.74 11.00 5.00
N LYS A 47 -10.67 10.34 4.30
CA LYS A 47 -12.05 10.19 4.78
C LYS A 47 -12.13 9.23 5.96
N HIS A 48 -11.32 8.18 5.94
CA HIS A 48 -11.28 7.17 7.00
C HIS A 48 -10.07 7.32 7.93
N ASP A 49 -9.27 8.38 7.76
CA ASP A 49 -8.09 8.70 8.56
C ASP A 49 -7.04 7.58 8.57
N ILE A 50 -6.85 6.92 7.42
CA ILE A 50 -5.88 5.83 7.25
C ILE A 50 -4.89 6.08 6.12
N LYS A 51 -3.72 5.44 6.21
CA LYS A 51 -2.81 5.22 5.10
C LYS A 51 -2.56 3.74 4.89
N ILE A 52 -2.34 3.38 3.63
CA ILE A 52 -1.91 2.05 3.21
C ILE A 52 -0.54 2.23 2.56
N GLU A 53 0.47 1.52 3.05
CA GLU A 53 1.83 1.52 2.50
C GLU A 53 2.19 0.12 2.00
N PHE A 54 2.50 0.02 0.71
CA PHE A 54 3.03 -1.18 0.07
C PHE A 54 4.55 -1.05 -0.02
N PHE A 55 5.27 -1.95 0.62
CA PHE A 55 6.73 -2.03 0.56
C PHE A 55 7.12 -3.01 -0.52
N CYS A 56 7.82 -2.52 -1.54
CA CYS A 56 8.18 -3.27 -2.71
C CYS A 56 9.70 -3.44 -2.81
N LEU A 57 10.14 -4.66 -3.10
CA LEU A 57 11.48 -4.95 -3.61
C LEU A 57 11.35 -5.33 -5.08
N ASP A 58 12.15 -4.69 -5.93
CA ASP A 58 12.10 -4.81 -7.39
C ASP A 58 10.69 -4.58 -7.98
N ARG A 59 9.93 -5.65 -8.19
CA ARG A 59 8.58 -5.62 -8.80
C ARG A 59 7.48 -6.13 -7.88
N ASN A 60 7.84 -6.74 -6.75
CA ASN A 60 6.92 -7.50 -5.91
C ASN A 60 6.60 -6.73 -4.62
N VAL A 61 5.40 -6.96 -4.09
CA VAL A 61 4.99 -6.48 -2.77
C VAL A 61 5.48 -7.45 -1.70
N GLU A 62 6.31 -6.98 -0.79
CA GLU A 62 6.86 -7.81 0.29
C GLU A 62 6.12 -7.59 1.62
N ARG A 63 5.53 -6.39 1.79
CA ARG A 63 4.81 -6.02 3.01
C ARG A 63 3.72 -5.01 2.70
N ILE A 64 2.61 -5.14 3.42
CA ILE A 64 1.50 -4.18 3.41
C ILE A 64 1.28 -3.71 4.84
N ILE A 65 1.31 -2.39 5.05
CA ILE A 65 1.00 -1.77 6.34
C ILE A 65 -0.22 -0.88 6.18
N ILE A 66 -1.15 -0.99 7.12
CA ILE A 66 -2.29 -0.10 7.23
C ILE A 66 -2.20 0.56 8.61
N SER A 67 -2.16 1.89 8.64
CA SER A 67 -2.08 2.66 9.89
C SER A 67 -2.98 3.89 9.85
N LYS A 68 -3.16 4.55 10.99
CA LYS A 68 -3.82 5.86 11.02
C LYS A 68 -2.94 6.95 10.43
N LEU A 69 -3.54 8.05 10.00
CA LEU A 69 -2.80 9.25 9.64
C LEU A 69 -2.36 9.98 10.93
N GLY A 70 -1.09 10.35 11.04
CA GLY A 70 -0.56 11.10 12.19
C GLY A 70 0.09 10.27 13.30
N GLU A 71 0.21 8.95 13.13
CA GLU A 71 1.09 8.07 13.91
C GLU A 71 2.50 7.96 13.31
#